data_AF-A0A5J5Q549-F1
#
_entry.id   AF-A0A5J5Q549-F1
#
_cell.length_a   1.000
_cell.length_b   1.000
_cell.length_c   1.000
_cell.angle_alpha   90.00
_cell.angle_beta   90.00
_cell.angle_gamma   90.00
#
_symmetry.space_group_name_H-M   'P 1'
#
loop_
_entity.id
_entity.type
_entity.pdbx_description
1 polymer ?
#
loop_
_entity_poly.entity_id
_entity_poly.type
_entity_poly.pdbx_seq_one_letter_code
_entity_poly.pdbx_strand_id
1 'polypeptide(L)'
;MQKKRGTDTESSVSITKDPRNMPLDQGKFGRFTVIRARNARRRRMEIRRLKCTCETMMNITITKNGSDADSDNGLLHESKSSDGLTELSLSSSTSSSSSSSSKQSSPEENDIVSAKKTCIKNDDVQNLKCKTSTHGLLSIIGRRREMEDAVKVELGLMMKSGLEFDFYGVYDGHGGSRVAEECKERLHKVLKEEIIEDGKGGCGINWGRTMERCFEKMDEEVNRRKLGEEMVGSTAVVAVVGNGKLVVANCGDSRAVLSRSGVAVALSSDHKPERADELERIEAAGGWVIKWNGHRVLGVLATSRSIGDGCLKPFVTSTPEVRVSELNNGDEFLILASDGLWDVVSNEVACGVVRRCLYSQMTKRKSSLQFVDGNRRAEAAVAMLVELAIARGSQDNISVIVVDFRNSTYH
;
A
#
# COMPACT_ATOMS: atom_id res chain seq x y z
N MET A 1 -70.74 -41.33 -11.87
CA MET A 1 -71.94 -40.48 -12.11
C MET A 1 -71.62 -39.07 -11.58
N GLN A 2 -71.68 -38.02 -12.40
CA GLN A 2 -72.74 -36.96 -12.45
C GLN A 2 -72.97 -36.25 -11.09
N LYS A 3 -72.98 -34.91 -10.92
CA LYS A 3 -73.01 -33.67 -11.77
C LYS A 3 -72.12 -32.59 -11.06
N LYS A 4 -71.55 -31.48 -11.58
CA LYS A 4 -71.53 -30.65 -12.81
C LYS A 4 -72.64 -29.57 -13.02
N ARG A 5 -72.19 -28.34 -13.42
CA ARG A 5 -72.89 -27.02 -13.66
C ARG A 5 -73.07 -26.16 -12.40
N GLY A 6 -73.02 -24.81 -12.44
CA GLY A 6 -72.72 -23.80 -13.50
C GLY A 6 -71.99 -22.59 -12.87
N THR A 7 -71.28 -21.64 -13.52
CA THR A 7 -71.39 -20.88 -14.80
C THR A 7 -72.35 -19.69 -14.79
N ASP A 8 -71.77 -18.47 -14.73
CA ASP A 8 -72.15 -17.17 -15.35
C ASP A 8 -70.87 -16.25 -15.21
N THR A 9 -70.34 -15.36 -16.07
CA THR A 9 -70.80 -14.30 -17.04
C THR A 9 -71.55 -13.14 -16.37
N GLU A 10 -71.30 -11.82 -16.56
CA GLU A 10 -70.52 -10.95 -17.48
C GLU A 10 -70.08 -9.65 -16.75
N SER A 11 -69.42 -8.61 -17.31
CA SER A 11 -68.27 -8.47 -18.26
C SER A 11 -67.88 -6.96 -18.39
N SER A 12 -66.67 -6.62 -18.89
CA SER A 12 -66.16 -5.25 -19.18
C SER A 12 -66.02 -4.27 -17.97
N VAL A 13 -65.26 -3.16 -17.94
CA VAL A 13 -64.71 -2.22 -18.95
C VAL A 13 -63.30 -1.76 -18.56
N SER A 14 -62.43 -1.48 -19.55
CA SER A 14 -61.10 -0.87 -19.37
C SER A 14 -61.10 0.66 -19.56
N ILE A 15 -60.51 1.43 -18.63
CA ILE A 15 -60.18 2.86 -18.84
C ILE A 15 -58.78 3.18 -18.29
N THR A 16 -57.85 3.54 -19.17
CA THR A 16 -56.61 4.24 -18.84
C THR A 16 -56.83 5.76 -18.81
N LYS A 17 -56.06 6.51 -18.02
CA LYS A 17 -56.07 7.99 -18.06
C LYS A 17 -54.67 8.60 -17.97
N ASP A 18 -54.44 9.57 -18.83
CA ASP A 18 -53.23 10.39 -18.99
C ASP A 18 -53.14 11.47 -17.89
N PRO A 19 -51.99 11.63 -17.19
CA PRO A 19 -51.84 12.59 -16.10
C PRO A 19 -51.59 14.03 -16.60
N ARG A 20 -52.55 14.61 -17.33
CA ARG A 20 -52.52 16.02 -17.76
C ARG A 20 -53.87 16.72 -17.51
N ASN A 21 -53.78 17.98 -17.06
CA ASN A 21 -54.86 18.88 -16.61
C ASN A 21 -55.60 18.51 -15.31
N MET A 22 -55.35 19.30 -14.26
CA MET A 22 -56.29 19.66 -13.19
C MET A 22 -56.21 21.19 -12.98
N PRO A 23 -57.28 21.86 -12.52
CA PRO A 23 -57.43 23.32 -12.67
C PRO A 23 -56.76 24.16 -11.57
N LEU A 24 -56.65 25.45 -11.86
CA LEU A 24 -56.22 26.50 -10.92
C LEU A 24 -57.35 26.86 -9.94
N ASP A 25 -56.99 27.07 -8.67
CA ASP A 25 -57.84 27.75 -7.67
C ASP A 25 -57.17 29.07 -7.22
N GLN A 26 -57.96 30.07 -6.82
CA GLN A 26 -57.51 31.44 -6.59
C GLN A 26 -57.69 31.93 -5.14
N GLY A 27 -56.65 31.67 -4.34
CA GLY A 27 -55.97 32.73 -3.60
C GLY A 27 -56.47 33.17 -2.21
N LYS A 28 -55.51 33.64 -1.42
CA LYS A 28 -55.61 34.86 -0.61
C LYS A 28 -54.21 35.42 -0.32
N PHE A 29 -54.11 36.74 -0.23
CA PHE A 29 -52.82 37.45 -0.15
C PHE A 29 -52.22 37.44 1.27
N GLY A 30 -50.96 37.01 1.38
CA GLY A 30 -50.09 37.25 2.54
C GLY A 30 -48.93 38.17 2.14
N ARG A 31 -48.89 39.40 2.68
CA ARG A 31 -47.96 40.45 2.25
C ARG A 31 -46.70 40.48 3.14
N PHE A 32 -45.58 39.90 2.67
CA PHE A 32 -44.31 39.93 3.39
C PHE A 32 -43.21 40.69 2.64
N THR A 33 -42.59 41.65 3.33
CA THR A 33 -41.58 42.58 2.79
C THR A 33 -40.18 41.97 2.86
N VAL A 34 -39.44 41.97 1.75
CA VAL A 34 -38.06 41.46 1.70
C VAL A 34 -37.08 42.45 2.34
N ILE A 35 -36.65 42.18 3.58
CA ILE A 35 -35.55 42.91 4.23
C ILE A 35 -34.22 42.21 3.94
N ARG A 36 -33.31 42.90 3.26
CA ARG A 36 -32.04 42.35 2.76
C ARG A 36 -30.91 42.49 3.80
N ALA A 37 -30.82 41.56 4.75
CA ALA A 37 -29.78 41.56 5.77
C ALA A 37 -28.45 40.97 5.27
N ARG A 38 -27.42 41.80 5.08
CA ARG A 38 -26.02 41.34 4.89
C ARG A 38 -25.41 40.97 6.24
N ASN A 39 -25.00 39.71 6.42
CA ASN A 39 -24.19 39.29 7.58
C ASN A 39 -23.20 38.15 7.23
N ALA A 40 -22.07 38.51 6.63
CA ALA A 40 -21.04 37.56 6.23
C ALA A 40 -20.07 37.23 7.39
N ARG A 41 -20.45 36.28 8.27
CA ARG A 41 -19.54 35.76 9.31
C ARG A 41 -18.55 34.74 8.72
N ARG A 42 -17.33 35.21 8.37
CA ARG A 42 -16.18 34.31 8.12
C ARG A 42 -15.91 33.47 9.38
N ARG A 43 -16.20 32.17 9.34
CA ARG A 43 -15.66 31.21 10.32
C ARG A 43 -14.18 30.98 9.97
N ARG A 44 -13.28 31.36 10.88
CA ARG A 44 -11.84 31.14 10.77
C ARG A 44 -11.57 29.66 11.10
N MET A 45 -11.13 28.86 10.12
CA MET A 45 -10.71 27.49 10.41
C MET A 45 -9.41 27.51 11.21
N GLU A 46 -9.41 26.83 12.36
CA GLU A 46 -8.23 26.65 13.21
C GLU A 46 -7.42 25.46 12.68
N ILE A 47 -6.28 25.73 12.04
CA ILE A 47 -5.40 24.68 11.51
C ILE A 47 -4.65 24.04 12.69
N ARG A 48 -5.21 22.97 13.24
CA ARG A 48 -4.51 22.10 14.17
C ARG A 48 -3.45 21.31 13.40
N ARG A 49 -2.17 21.60 13.66
CA ARG A 49 -1.06 20.79 13.17
C ARG A 49 -1.20 19.37 13.75
N LEU A 50 -1.45 18.39 12.90
CA LEU A 50 -1.28 16.98 13.24
C LEU A 50 0.19 16.76 13.62
N LYS A 51 0.43 16.13 14.79
CA LYS A 51 1.78 15.72 15.19
C LYS A 51 2.15 14.47 14.41
N CYS A 52 3.14 14.57 13.52
CA CYS A 52 3.82 13.39 13.00
C CYS A 52 4.72 12.84 14.12
N THR A 53 4.47 11.62 14.58
CA THR A 53 5.32 10.90 15.55
C THR A 53 6.25 9.95 14.79
N CYS A 54 7.17 10.54 14.02
CA CYS A 54 8.24 9.80 13.34
C CYS A 54 9.44 9.62 14.28
N GLU A 55 9.34 8.67 15.22
CA GLU A 55 10.53 8.20 15.94
C GLU A 55 11.38 7.33 15.02
N THR A 56 12.47 7.91 14.51
CA THR A 56 13.49 7.20 13.74
C THR A 56 14.83 7.81 14.10
N MET A 57 15.58 7.13 14.97
CA MET A 57 16.86 7.64 15.49
C MET A 57 17.94 7.68 14.40
N MET A 58 18.06 8.82 13.73
CA MET A 58 19.14 9.09 12.79
C MET A 58 20.43 9.47 13.53
N ASN A 59 21.21 8.48 13.95
CA ASN A 59 22.59 8.67 14.42
C ASN A 59 23.50 9.06 13.26
N ILE A 60 23.54 10.35 12.92
CA ILE A 60 24.45 10.91 11.90
C ILE A 60 25.72 11.42 12.58
N THR A 61 26.74 10.57 12.65
CA THR A 61 28.08 10.95 13.13
C THR A 61 28.78 11.83 12.09
N ILE A 62 28.66 13.16 12.23
CA ILE A 62 29.36 14.11 11.35
C ILE A 62 30.80 14.29 11.82
N THR A 63 31.76 13.71 11.10
CA THR A 63 33.19 13.99 11.28
C THR A 63 33.60 15.22 10.46
N LYS A 64 34.18 16.22 11.14
CA LYS A 64 34.98 17.29 10.52
C LYS A 64 36.15 17.67 11.44
N ASN A 65 37.36 17.58 10.91
CA ASN A 65 38.56 18.13 11.55
C ASN A 65 38.75 19.59 11.08
N GLY A 66 39.29 20.46 11.94
CA GLY A 66 39.74 21.79 11.52
C GLY A 66 39.87 22.86 12.61
N SER A 67 41.02 22.89 13.29
CA SER A 67 41.71 24.06 13.85
C SER A 67 40.95 25.08 14.76
N ASP A 68 41.31 25.02 16.05
CA ASP A 68 41.88 26.12 16.86
C ASP A 68 41.03 27.15 17.62
N ALA A 69 41.58 27.52 18.80
CA ALA A 69 41.45 28.77 19.57
C ALA A 69 40.20 29.05 20.48
N ASP A 70 40.25 28.47 21.69
CA ASP A 70 40.34 29.17 23.00
C ASP A 70 39.17 29.98 23.66
N SER A 71 39.31 30.14 24.99
CA SER A 71 38.72 31.18 25.89
C SER A 71 37.22 31.17 26.29
N ASP A 72 36.89 30.33 27.29
CA ASP A 72 36.53 30.71 28.68
C ASP A 72 35.25 31.54 29.09
N ASN A 73 34.77 31.21 30.31
CA ASN A 73 34.03 32.00 31.33
C ASN A 73 32.49 32.23 31.34
N GLY A 74 31.91 32.26 32.57
CA GLY A 74 30.52 32.67 32.93
C GLY A 74 29.52 31.51 33.20
N LEU A 75 29.05 31.11 34.40
CA LEU A 75 28.47 31.82 35.57
C LEU A 75 27.17 32.59 35.21
N LEU A 76 25.96 32.40 35.78
CA LEU A 76 25.37 31.55 36.86
C LEU A 76 23.87 31.27 36.46
N HIS A 77 22.90 30.68 37.22
CA HIS A 77 22.66 30.44 38.66
C HIS A 77 21.66 29.25 38.88
N GLU A 78 21.20 29.05 40.14
CA GLU A 78 20.16 28.10 40.61
C GLU A 78 18.70 28.46 40.19
N SER A 79 17.61 27.71 40.43
CA SER A 79 17.18 26.86 41.59
C SER A 79 15.82 26.15 41.30
N LYS A 80 15.23 25.21 42.10
CA LYS A 80 15.66 24.19 43.10
C LYS A 80 14.46 23.25 43.44
N SER A 81 14.71 21.93 43.58
CA SER A 81 13.95 20.85 44.29
C SER A 81 14.20 19.53 43.53
N SER A 82 14.89 18.49 44.01
CA SER A 82 14.87 17.79 45.32
C SER A 82 13.51 17.11 45.60
N ASP A 83 13.45 15.91 46.17
CA ASP A 83 14.46 15.09 46.87
C ASP A 83 14.82 13.81 46.04
N GLY A 84 15.81 12.94 46.30
CA GLY A 84 16.54 12.54 47.53
C GLY A 84 16.11 11.12 47.94
N LEU A 85 16.97 10.15 48.28
CA LEU A 85 18.44 10.07 48.47
C LEU A 85 18.98 8.89 47.59
N THR A 86 20.15 8.23 47.72
CA THR A 86 21.23 8.14 48.74
C THR A 86 22.56 7.68 48.06
N GLU A 87 23.66 7.61 48.82
CA GLU A 87 25.01 7.16 48.37
C GLU A 87 25.22 5.63 48.60
N LEU A 88 26.37 4.96 48.39
CA LEU A 88 27.77 5.23 48.82
C LEU A 88 28.85 4.70 47.84
N SER A 89 30.12 5.04 48.13
CA SER A 89 31.23 5.11 47.16
C SER A 89 32.44 4.19 47.45
N LEU A 90 33.21 3.92 46.37
CA LEU A 90 34.68 3.81 46.26
C LEU A 90 35.52 3.10 47.37
N SER A 91 36.39 2.18 46.93
CA SER A 91 37.80 2.14 47.37
C SER A 91 38.71 1.48 46.30
N SER A 92 40.03 1.67 46.39
CA SER A 92 40.99 1.31 45.32
C SER A 92 42.40 0.96 45.84
N SER A 93 43.04 -0.02 45.18
CA SER A 93 44.44 -0.46 45.41
C SER A 93 45.00 -1.02 44.07
N THR A 94 46.01 -0.41 43.43
CA THR A 94 47.46 -0.78 43.44
C THR A 94 47.79 -2.23 43.01
N SER A 95 48.80 -2.55 42.17
CA SER A 95 50.01 -1.80 41.77
C SER A 95 50.61 -2.22 40.40
N SER A 96 51.64 -1.48 39.96
CA SER A 96 52.66 -1.74 38.89
C SER A 96 53.30 -3.16 38.90
N SER A 97 54.07 -3.65 37.91
CA SER A 97 55.05 -3.05 36.95
C SER A 97 55.40 -4.04 35.79
N SER A 98 56.30 -3.86 34.80
CA SER A 98 56.74 -2.73 33.92
C SER A 98 57.69 -3.25 32.80
N SER A 99 58.08 -2.38 31.83
CA SER A 99 59.35 -2.39 31.02
C SER A 99 59.72 -3.58 30.09
N SER A 100 60.48 -3.46 28.97
CA SER A 100 60.80 -2.37 28.00
C SER A 100 61.80 -2.84 26.90
N SER A 101 61.67 -2.41 25.62
CA SER A 101 62.73 -2.07 24.60
C SER A 101 63.96 -3.02 24.31
N SER A 102 64.58 -3.16 23.11
CA SER A 102 64.42 -2.57 21.75
C SER A 102 65.46 -3.14 20.73
N LYS A 103 65.34 -2.77 19.42
CA LYS A 103 66.33 -2.86 18.29
C LYS A 103 66.62 -4.27 17.72
N GLN A 104 66.82 -4.56 16.41
CA GLN A 104 67.26 -3.89 15.15
C GLN A 104 68.74 -4.11 14.74
N SER A 105 68.96 -4.86 13.64
CA SER A 105 69.98 -4.62 12.58
C SER A 105 69.79 -5.57 11.37
N SER A 106 70.53 -5.33 10.28
CA SER A 106 70.42 -5.89 8.91
C SER A 106 71.79 -6.53 8.47
N PRO A 107 72.23 -6.74 7.18
CA PRO A 107 71.73 -6.24 5.88
C PRO A 107 71.92 -7.13 4.60
N GLU A 108 71.72 -6.50 3.41
CA GLU A 108 72.20 -6.85 2.03
C GLU A 108 71.69 -8.16 1.38
N GLU A 109 71.58 -8.37 0.05
CA GLU A 109 71.55 -7.54 -1.20
C GLU A 109 70.92 -8.44 -2.32
N ASN A 110 70.53 -8.07 -3.56
CA ASN A 110 70.43 -6.79 -4.29
C ASN A 110 69.04 -6.68 -5.00
N ASP A 111 68.76 -6.56 -6.31
CA ASP A 111 69.51 -6.45 -7.59
C ASP A 111 68.77 -5.49 -8.56
N ILE A 112 69.42 -5.07 -9.67
CA ILE A 112 69.13 -3.78 -10.34
C ILE A 112 68.49 -3.89 -11.73
N VAL A 113 67.46 -3.05 -12.00
CA VAL A 113 67.27 -2.26 -13.25
C VAL A 113 66.29 -1.10 -12.98
N SER A 114 66.39 0.01 -13.74
CA SER A 114 65.77 1.32 -13.42
C SER A 114 64.89 1.88 -14.54
N ALA A 115 63.74 2.49 -14.17
CA ALA A 115 63.19 3.70 -14.81
C ALA A 115 61.98 4.28 -14.00
N LYS A 116 61.85 5.61 -13.95
CA LYS A 116 60.67 6.31 -13.36
C LYS A 116 59.72 6.82 -14.47
N LYS A 117 58.42 6.52 -14.37
CA LYS A 117 57.37 7.48 -14.78
C LYS A 117 56.00 7.20 -14.14
N THR A 118 55.09 8.14 -14.30
CA THR A 118 53.91 8.37 -13.47
C THR A 118 52.61 7.82 -14.08
N CYS A 119 51.68 7.44 -13.21
CA CYS A 119 50.21 7.37 -13.36
C CYS A 119 49.57 6.88 -14.67
N ILE A 120 48.65 5.91 -14.53
CA ILE A 120 47.19 6.15 -14.62
C ILE A 120 46.49 4.99 -13.87
N LYS A 121 45.28 5.23 -13.31
CA LYS A 121 44.40 4.17 -12.81
C LYS A 121 43.40 3.84 -13.92
N ASN A 122 43.29 2.58 -14.32
CA ASN A 122 42.22 2.16 -15.21
C ASN A 122 41.02 1.72 -14.37
N ASP A 123 40.02 2.58 -14.29
CA ASP A 123 38.66 2.22 -13.87
C ASP A 123 38.03 1.37 -14.98
N ASP A 124 37.78 0.08 -14.74
CA ASP A 124 36.90 -0.73 -15.62
C ASP A 124 36.20 -1.90 -14.90
N VAL A 125 36.00 -1.79 -13.57
CA VAL A 125 34.97 -2.58 -12.89
C VAL A 125 33.63 -1.91 -13.15
N GLN A 126 33.05 -2.16 -14.33
CA GLN A 126 31.78 -1.57 -14.72
C GLN A 126 30.67 -2.09 -13.81
N ASN A 127 30.26 -1.19 -12.92
CA ASN A 127 29.28 -1.38 -11.86
C ASN A 127 27.94 -1.85 -12.45
N LEU A 128 27.65 -3.16 -12.36
CA LEU A 128 26.34 -3.77 -12.68
C LEU A 128 25.29 -3.30 -11.66
N LYS A 129 24.96 -2.03 -11.76
CA LYS A 129 24.06 -1.33 -10.86
C LYS A 129 22.64 -1.62 -11.32
N CYS A 130 22.07 -2.71 -10.80
CA CYS A 130 20.69 -3.08 -11.12
C CYS A 130 19.76 -1.89 -10.87
N LYS A 131 18.89 -1.62 -11.85
CA LYS A 131 17.99 -0.46 -11.86
C LYS A 131 16.70 -0.82 -11.14
N THR A 132 16.77 -0.82 -9.81
CA THR A 132 15.62 -1.10 -8.94
C THR A 132 14.43 -0.19 -9.25
N SER A 133 13.24 -0.76 -9.09
CA SER A 133 12.02 -0.15 -9.60
C SER A 133 11.61 1.12 -8.84
N THR A 134 11.37 2.17 -9.63
CA THR A 134 10.86 3.44 -9.12
C THR A 134 9.45 3.23 -8.58
N HIS A 135 9.22 3.59 -7.31
CA HIS A 135 7.90 3.47 -6.70
C HIS A 135 7.68 4.56 -5.64
N GLY A 136 6.41 4.75 -5.28
CA GLY A 136 5.96 5.58 -4.18
C GLY A 136 4.88 4.85 -3.40
N LEU A 137 4.86 5.06 -2.08
CA LEU A 137 3.95 4.40 -1.15
C LEU A 137 3.48 5.43 -0.13
N LEU A 138 2.18 5.45 0.16
CA LEU A 138 1.59 6.23 1.25
C LEU A 138 0.42 5.46 1.84
N SER A 139 0.39 5.35 3.17
CA SER A 139 -0.61 4.62 3.93
C SER A 139 -0.97 5.45 5.16
N ILE A 140 -2.26 5.74 5.35
CA ILE A 140 -2.75 6.64 6.41
C ILE A 140 -4.07 6.15 7.03
N ILE A 141 -4.28 6.53 8.30
CA ILE A 141 -5.51 6.24 9.06
C ILE A 141 -6.77 6.96 8.55
N GLY A 142 -6.59 8.01 7.73
CA GLY A 142 -7.64 8.82 7.13
C GLY A 142 -8.60 9.42 8.17
N ARG A 143 -9.81 8.87 8.28
CA ARG A 143 -10.84 9.31 9.26
C ARG A 143 -11.28 8.21 10.24
N ARG A 144 -10.71 7.00 10.18
CA ARG A 144 -10.94 5.93 11.15
C ARG A 144 -10.30 6.26 12.52
N ARG A 145 -10.63 5.45 13.54
CA ARG A 145 -10.01 5.52 14.87
C ARG A 145 -8.75 4.68 15.00
N GLU A 146 -8.67 3.62 14.19
CA GLU A 146 -7.61 2.62 14.20
C GLU A 146 -7.09 2.45 12.76
N MET A 147 -5.87 1.94 12.66
CA MET A 147 -5.20 1.65 11.39
C MET A 147 -5.20 0.13 11.20
N GLU A 148 -6.14 -0.35 10.38
CA GLU A 148 -6.32 -1.76 10.04
C GLU A 148 -5.61 -2.10 8.70
N ASP A 149 -5.49 -1.11 7.80
CA ASP A 149 -4.69 -1.14 6.57
C ASP A 149 -3.20 -1.46 6.84
N ALA A 150 -2.59 -2.30 5.98
CA ALA A 150 -1.16 -2.57 5.96
C ALA A 150 -0.61 -2.61 4.52
N VAL A 151 0.68 -2.30 4.36
CA VAL A 151 1.36 -2.27 3.06
C VAL A 151 2.76 -2.88 3.13
N LYS A 152 3.17 -3.54 2.03
CA LYS A 152 4.51 -4.13 1.88
C LYS A 152 5.10 -3.80 0.50
N VAL A 153 6.38 -3.47 0.49
CA VAL A 153 7.26 -3.56 -0.69
C VAL A 153 8.46 -4.42 -0.31
N GLU A 154 8.83 -5.34 -1.19
CA GLU A 154 10.05 -6.15 -1.09
C GLU A 154 10.73 -6.15 -2.47
N LEU A 155 11.81 -5.38 -2.62
CA LEU A 155 12.57 -5.33 -3.88
C LEU A 155 13.58 -6.48 -3.94
N GLY A 156 13.80 -7.06 -5.12
CA GLY A 156 14.71 -8.19 -5.29
C GLY A 156 14.30 -9.43 -4.48
N LEU A 157 12.98 -9.70 -4.36
CA LEU A 157 12.42 -10.85 -3.65
C LEU A 157 13.11 -12.16 -4.07
N MET A 158 13.50 -12.28 -5.34
CA MET A 158 14.43 -13.29 -5.82
C MET A 158 15.61 -12.67 -6.57
N MET A 159 16.77 -13.36 -6.47
CA MET A 159 17.97 -13.14 -7.29
C MET A 159 18.75 -14.44 -7.58
N LYS A 160 18.41 -15.57 -6.92
CA LYS A 160 19.27 -16.78 -6.88
C LYS A 160 19.23 -17.68 -8.12
N SER A 161 18.51 -17.27 -9.17
CA SER A 161 18.33 -18.04 -10.42
C SER A 161 18.46 -17.19 -11.68
N GLY A 162 18.93 -15.94 -11.57
CA GLY A 162 18.91 -14.95 -12.66
C GLY A 162 17.53 -14.32 -12.91
N LEU A 163 16.47 -14.83 -12.25
CA LEU A 163 15.16 -14.19 -12.20
C LEU A 163 15.13 -13.16 -11.06
N GLU A 164 15.00 -11.88 -11.41
CA GLU A 164 14.77 -10.79 -10.44
C GLU A 164 13.30 -10.41 -10.43
N PHE A 165 12.70 -10.32 -9.24
CA PHE A 165 11.29 -9.99 -9.04
C PHE A 165 11.13 -9.03 -7.85
N ASP A 166 10.45 -7.91 -8.06
CA ASP A 166 9.97 -7.03 -7.00
C ASP A 166 8.54 -7.42 -6.60
N PHE A 167 8.20 -7.25 -5.33
CA PHE A 167 6.87 -7.53 -4.77
C PHE A 167 6.26 -6.28 -4.13
N TYR A 168 4.98 -6.06 -4.39
CA TYR A 168 4.15 -4.99 -3.83
C TYR A 168 2.85 -5.60 -3.30
N GLY A 169 2.40 -5.20 -2.12
CA GLY A 169 1.15 -5.68 -1.52
C GLY A 169 0.44 -4.61 -0.71
N VAL A 170 -0.88 -4.53 -0.87
CA VAL A 170 -1.79 -3.74 -0.03
C VAL A 170 -2.80 -4.71 0.60
N TYR A 171 -3.02 -4.54 1.90
CA TYR A 171 -3.85 -5.41 2.73
C TYR A 171 -4.80 -4.53 3.54
N ASP A 172 -6.09 -4.55 3.19
CA ASP A 172 -7.13 -3.80 3.91
C ASP A 172 -7.61 -4.69 5.05
N GLY A 173 -7.45 -4.27 6.30
CA GLY A 173 -7.74 -5.09 7.48
C GLY A 173 -9.14 -4.83 8.03
N HIS A 174 -9.80 -5.86 8.56
CA HIS A 174 -11.11 -5.70 9.20
C HIS A 174 -11.27 -6.55 10.46
N GLY A 175 -11.92 -5.97 11.47
CA GLY A 175 -12.07 -6.58 12.79
C GLY A 175 -10.80 -6.49 13.64
N GLY A 176 -9.82 -5.70 13.21
CA GLY A 176 -8.49 -5.58 13.82
C GLY A 176 -7.36 -5.79 12.81
N SER A 177 -6.25 -5.07 12.99
CA SER A 177 -5.11 -5.04 12.06
C SER A 177 -4.28 -6.33 11.98
N ARG A 178 -4.55 -7.37 12.80
CA ARG A 178 -3.67 -8.55 12.93
C ARG A 178 -3.43 -9.23 11.57
N VAL A 179 -4.48 -9.54 10.83
CA VAL A 179 -4.35 -10.35 9.61
C VAL A 179 -3.67 -9.56 8.49
N ALA A 180 -3.91 -8.25 8.39
CA ALA A 180 -3.22 -7.36 7.46
C ALA A 180 -1.70 -7.26 7.76
N GLU A 181 -1.35 -7.08 9.04
CA GLU A 181 0.05 -7.02 9.49
C GLU A 181 0.76 -8.38 9.36
N GLU A 182 0.09 -9.50 9.66
CA GLU A 182 0.63 -10.84 9.40
C GLU A 182 0.81 -11.09 7.89
N CYS A 183 -0.10 -10.66 7.02
CA CYS A 183 0.06 -10.76 5.55
C CYS A 183 1.25 -9.93 5.05
N LYS A 184 1.36 -8.67 5.49
CA LYS A 184 2.51 -7.79 5.24
C LYS A 184 3.83 -8.46 5.59
N GLU A 185 3.92 -9.09 6.76
CA GLU A 185 5.16 -9.72 7.22
C GLU A 185 5.39 -11.15 6.67
N ARG A 186 4.37 -11.93 6.32
CA ARG A 186 4.54 -13.35 5.97
C ARG A 186 4.26 -13.68 4.51
N LEU A 187 3.26 -13.08 3.85
CA LEU A 187 2.78 -13.52 2.53
C LEU A 187 3.88 -13.49 1.45
N HIS A 188 4.69 -12.43 1.42
CA HIS A 188 5.82 -12.32 0.49
C HIS A 188 6.91 -13.39 0.72
N LYS A 189 7.03 -13.91 1.96
CA LYS A 189 7.95 -15.00 2.33
C LYS A 189 7.36 -16.36 1.90
N VAL A 190 6.06 -16.60 2.12
CA VAL A 190 5.33 -17.77 1.59
C VAL A 190 5.44 -17.84 0.07
N LEU A 191 5.20 -16.73 -0.63
CA LEU A 191 5.29 -16.67 -2.09
C LEU A 191 6.69 -17.04 -2.61
N LYS A 192 7.73 -16.60 -1.89
CA LYS A 192 9.13 -16.93 -2.19
C LYS A 192 9.43 -18.42 -1.96
N GLU A 193 8.78 -19.05 -0.99
CA GLU A 193 8.82 -20.51 -0.77
C GLU A 193 8.14 -21.25 -1.94
N GLU A 194 6.92 -20.87 -2.34
CA GLU A 194 6.19 -21.54 -3.43
C GLU A 194 6.86 -21.38 -4.81
N ILE A 195 7.40 -20.21 -5.12
CA ILE A 195 8.14 -20.00 -6.39
C ILE A 195 9.42 -20.86 -6.43
N ILE A 196 10.10 -21.08 -5.30
CA ILE A 196 11.24 -22.02 -5.23
C ILE A 196 10.76 -23.45 -5.48
N GLU A 197 9.61 -23.84 -4.94
CA GLU A 197 9.08 -25.21 -5.08
C GLU A 197 8.65 -25.52 -6.53
N ASP A 198 7.80 -24.68 -7.13
CA ASP A 198 7.38 -24.83 -8.53
C ASP A 198 8.59 -24.72 -9.48
N GLY A 199 9.59 -23.88 -9.15
CA GLY A 199 10.82 -23.72 -9.92
C GLY A 199 11.67 -25.00 -10.06
N LYS A 200 11.57 -25.96 -9.12
CA LYS A 200 12.26 -27.26 -9.22
C LYS A 200 11.73 -28.12 -10.37
N GLY A 201 10.51 -27.88 -10.84
CA GLY A 201 9.88 -28.64 -11.92
C GLY A 201 10.45 -28.38 -13.32
N GLY A 202 11.30 -27.36 -13.49
CA GLY A 202 11.96 -27.03 -14.77
C GLY A 202 11.04 -26.47 -15.87
N CYS A 203 9.72 -26.49 -15.68
CA CYS A 203 8.72 -26.03 -16.65
C CYS A 203 8.34 -24.53 -16.52
N GLY A 204 8.97 -23.79 -15.61
CA GLY A 204 8.63 -22.41 -15.29
C GLY A 204 7.55 -22.28 -14.21
N ILE A 205 7.28 -21.05 -13.78
CA ILE A 205 6.39 -20.76 -12.65
C ILE A 205 4.93 -20.78 -13.11
N ASN A 206 4.09 -21.64 -12.52
CA ASN A 206 2.66 -21.68 -12.77
C ASN A 206 1.93 -20.70 -11.82
N TRP A 207 2.06 -19.41 -12.12
CA TRP A 207 1.63 -18.30 -11.25
C TRP A 207 0.23 -18.40 -10.67
N GLY A 208 -0.75 -19.00 -11.37
CA GLY A 208 -2.08 -19.28 -10.81
C GLY A 208 -1.98 -20.16 -9.56
N ARG A 209 -1.46 -21.39 -9.75
CA ARG A 209 -1.23 -22.36 -8.67
C ARG A 209 -0.27 -21.83 -7.59
N THR A 210 0.78 -21.13 -7.98
CA THR A 210 1.76 -20.57 -7.04
C THR A 210 1.11 -19.54 -6.10
N MET A 211 0.22 -18.70 -6.63
CA MET A 211 -0.52 -17.70 -5.84
C MET A 211 -1.67 -18.33 -5.04
N GLU A 212 -2.44 -19.26 -5.62
CA GLU A 212 -3.48 -20.03 -4.92
C GLU A 212 -2.93 -20.67 -3.64
N ARG A 213 -1.84 -21.45 -3.76
CA ARG A 213 -1.16 -22.09 -2.62
C ARG A 213 -0.56 -21.09 -1.63
N CYS A 214 -0.08 -19.95 -2.12
CA CYS A 214 0.48 -18.92 -1.26
C CYS A 214 -0.58 -18.29 -0.35
N PHE A 215 -1.76 -18.00 -0.90
CA PHE A 215 -2.89 -17.44 -0.15
C PHE A 215 -3.52 -18.50 0.76
N GLU A 216 -3.67 -19.75 0.28
CA GLU A 216 -4.12 -20.91 1.07
C GLU A 216 -3.23 -21.12 2.31
N LYS A 217 -1.90 -21.17 2.15
CA LYS A 217 -0.95 -21.31 3.26
C LYS A 217 -0.97 -20.13 4.23
N MET A 218 -1.12 -18.90 3.73
CA MET A 218 -1.26 -17.71 4.57
C MET A 218 -2.54 -17.76 5.41
N ASP A 219 -3.65 -18.16 4.79
CA ASP A 219 -4.96 -18.34 5.43
C ASP A 219 -4.94 -19.45 6.49
N GLU A 220 -4.27 -20.58 6.21
CA GLU A 220 -4.00 -21.60 7.24
C GLU A 220 -3.10 -21.07 8.38
N GLU A 221 -2.11 -20.21 8.11
CA GLU A 221 -1.22 -19.68 9.15
C GLU A 221 -1.94 -18.73 10.10
N VAL A 222 -2.81 -17.83 9.60
CA VAL A 222 -3.52 -16.85 10.46
C VAL A 222 -4.70 -17.45 11.23
N ASN A 223 -5.41 -18.42 10.66
CA ASN A 223 -6.56 -19.07 11.31
C ASN A 223 -6.13 -20.15 12.33
N ARG A 224 -4.93 -20.72 12.20
CA ARG A 224 -4.33 -21.65 13.19
C ARG A 224 -3.96 -20.95 14.51
N ARG A 225 -3.98 -19.62 14.55
CA ARG A 225 -3.58 -18.79 15.70
C ARG A 225 -4.80 -18.21 16.43
N LYS A 226 -5.21 -18.92 17.50
CA LYS A 226 -6.16 -18.56 18.59
C LYS A 226 -7.66 -18.81 18.33
N LEU A 227 -8.35 -19.19 19.42
CA LEU A 227 -9.79 -18.99 19.60
C LEU A 227 -10.11 -17.50 19.72
N GLY A 228 -11.29 -17.07 19.28
CA GLY A 228 -11.86 -15.76 19.61
C GLY A 228 -11.43 -14.58 18.73
N GLU A 229 -10.55 -14.80 17.75
CA GLU A 229 -10.19 -13.82 16.70
C GLU A 229 -10.67 -14.30 15.30
N GLU A 230 -11.75 -15.08 15.27
CA GLU A 230 -12.29 -15.78 14.09
C GLU A 230 -13.05 -14.88 13.10
N MET A 231 -13.34 -13.63 13.52
CA MET A 231 -13.94 -12.55 12.72
C MET A 231 -12.91 -11.49 12.29
N VAL A 232 -11.62 -11.76 12.49
CA VAL A 232 -10.54 -10.89 11.99
C VAL A 232 -10.10 -11.40 10.63
N GLY A 233 -9.97 -10.49 9.67
CA GLY A 233 -9.55 -10.81 8.31
C GLY A 233 -8.83 -9.65 7.63
N SER A 234 -8.44 -9.89 6.39
CA SER A 234 -7.88 -8.86 5.53
C SER A 234 -8.08 -9.20 4.06
N THR A 235 -8.32 -8.17 3.24
CA THR A 235 -8.12 -8.28 1.80
C THR A 235 -6.63 -8.45 1.48
N ALA A 236 -6.30 -8.94 0.29
CA ALA A 236 -4.93 -8.89 -0.19
C ALA A 236 -4.89 -8.65 -1.70
N VAL A 237 -4.41 -7.49 -2.13
CA VAL A 237 -4.02 -7.25 -3.54
C VAL A 237 -2.51 -7.15 -3.63
N VAL A 238 -1.90 -8.07 -4.38
CA VAL A 238 -0.45 -8.16 -4.56
C VAL A 238 -0.07 -8.10 -6.03
N ALA A 239 1.11 -7.54 -6.31
CA ALA A 239 1.74 -7.53 -7.61
C ALA A 239 3.18 -8.01 -7.50
N VAL A 240 3.55 -8.98 -8.34
CA VAL A 240 4.93 -9.38 -8.60
C VAL A 240 5.33 -8.85 -9.96
N VAL A 241 6.50 -8.21 -10.06
CA VAL A 241 6.95 -7.56 -11.27
C VAL A 241 8.40 -7.95 -11.56
N GLY A 242 8.70 -8.41 -12.77
CA GLY A 242 10.03 -8.88 -13.15
C GLY A 242 10.05 -9.75 -14.39
N ASN A 243 11.21 -9.83 -15.05
CA ASN A 243 11.46 -10.74 -16.18
C ASN A 243 10.40 -10.66 -17.30
N GLY A 244 10.05 -9.44 -17.73
CA GLY A 244 9.02 -9.20 -18.76
C GLY A 244 7.57 -9.32 -18.29
N LYS A 245 7.32 -9.61 -17.01
CA LYS A 245 5.99 -9.99 -16.50
C LYS A 245 5.53 -9.15 -15.33
N LEU A 246 4.22 -8.92 -15.30
CA LEU A 246 3.44 -8.38 -14.20
C LEU A 246 2.39 -9.42 -13.82
N VAL A 247 2.45 -9.92 -12.59
CA VAL A 247 1.49 -10.88 -12.03
C VAL A 247 0.74 -10.21 -10.91
N VAL A 248 -0.57 -10.03 -11.09
CA VAL A 248 -1.46 -9.54 -10.02
C VAL A 248 -2.23 -10.72 -9.45
N ALA A 249 -2.33 -10.80 -8.13
CA ALA A 249 -3.27 -11.67 -7.44
C ALA A 249 -4.12 -10.83 -6.47
N ASN A 250 -5.44 -10.98 -6.53
CA ASN A 250 -6.37 -10.25 -5.67
C ASN A 250 -7.23 -11.22 -4.85
N CYS A 251 -7.41 -10.93 -3.57
CA CYS A 251 -8.36 -11.58 -2.68
C CYS A 251 -9.06 -10.52 -1.82
N GLY A 252 -9.97 -9.76 -2.44
CA GLY A 252 -10.86 -8.82 -1.76
C GLY A 252 -11.34 -7.72 -2.70
N ASP A 253 -11.66 -6.56 -2.15
CA ASP A 253 -12.10 -5.35 -2.86
C ASP A 253 -11.07 -4.22 -2.91
N SER A 254 -9.88 -4.42 -2.35
CA SER A 254 -8.68 -3.70 -2.80
C SER A 254 -8.42 -3.98 -4.28
N ARG A 255 -7.89 -2.99 -5.02
CA ARG A 255 -7.80 -3.06 -6.49
C ARG A 255 -6.42 -2.70 -7.04
N ALA A 256 -6.04 -3.38 -8.13
CA ALA A 256 -4.86 -3.07 -8.93
C ALA A 256 -5.25 -2.54 -10.33
N VAL A 257 -4.69 -1.40 -10.72
CA VAL A 257 -4.98 -0.70 -11.99
C VAL A 257 -3.70 -0.28 -12.69
N LEU A 258 -3.52 -0.73 -13.93
CA LEU A 258 -2.40 -0.45 -14.81
C LEU A 258 -2.74 0.73 -15.75
N SER A 259 -1.83 1.68 -15.94
CA SER A 259 -1.92 2.66 -17.03
C SER A 259 -1.14 2.15 -18.25
N ARG A 260 -1.86 1.76 -19.30
CA ARG A 260 -1.29 1.29 -20.58
C ARG A 260 -1.64 2.30 -21.67
N SER A 261 -0.62 2.98 -22.22
CA SER A 261 -0.73 4.05 -23.22
C SER A 261 -1.65 5.21 -22.81
N GLY A 262 -1.80 5.46 -21.51
CA GLY A 262 -2.72 6.45 -20.94
C GLY A 262 -4.15 5.98 -20.71
N VAL A 263 -4.45 4.70 -20.94
CA VAL A 263 -5.74 4.06 -20.64
C VAL A 263 -5.62 3.31 -19.31
N ALA A 264 -6.61 3.49 -18.43
CA ALA A 264 -6.71 2.72 -17.20
C ALA A 264 -7.21 1.30 -17.49
N VAL A 265 -6.44 0.29 -17.09
CA VAL A 265 -6.73 -1.13 -17.26
C VAL A 265 -6.80 -1.77 -15.88
N ALA A 266 -8.00 -2.11 -15.42
CA ALA A 266 -8.16 -2.90 -14.21
C ALA A 266 -7.50 -4.28 -14.39
N LEU A 267 -6.60 -4.65 -13.47
CA LEU A 267 -5.93 -5.95 -13.47
C LEU A 267 -6.60 -6.94 -12.52
N SER A 268 -7.18 -6.46 -11.42
CA SER A 268 -8.13 -7.23 -10.59
C SER A 268 -9.57 -6.75 -10.80
N SER A 269 -10.51 -7.62 -10.43
CA SER A 269 -11.89 -7.21 -10.13
C SER A 269 -12.13 -7.40 -8.64
N ASP A 270 -12.91 -6.48 -8.05
CA ASP A 270 -13.30 -6.54 -6.64
C ASP A 270 -14.15 -7.79 -6.38
N HIS A 271 -13.92 -8.45 -5.25
CA HIS A 271 -14.78 -9.50 -4.72
C HIS A 271 -15.88 -8.87 -3.85
N LYS A 272 -16.85 -8.21 -4.49
CA LYS A 272 -18.05 -7.67 -3.82
C LYS A 272 -19.17 -8.73 -3.84
N PRO A 273 -19.92 -8.97 -2.74
CA PRO A 273 -20.90 -10.07 -2.63
C PRO A 273 -22.05 -10.05 -3.64
N GLU A 274 -22.34 -8.93 -4.29
CA GLU A 274 -23.34 -8.83 -5.38
C GLU A 274 -22.78 -9.11 -6.79
N ARG A 275 -21.48 -9.41 -6.93
CA ARG A 275 -20.89 -9.88 -8.20
C ARG A 275 -21.49 -11.25 -8.53
N ALA A 276 -22.03 -11.42 -9.74
CA ALA A 276 -22.98 -12.51 -10.02
C ALA A 276 -22.42 -13.93 -9.75
N ASP A 277 -21.14 -14.13 -10.05
CA ASP A 277 -20.41 -15.38 -9.82
C ASP A 277 -20.07 -15.62 -8.33
N GLU A 278 -19.77 -14.56 -7.60
CA GLU A 278 -19.53 -14.62 -6.15
C GLU A 278 -20.84 -14.84 -5.37
N LEU A 279 -21.94 -14.24 -5.83
CA LEU A 279 -23.28 -14.49 -5.30
C LEU A 279 -23.68 -15.96 -5.52
N GLU A 280 -23.54 -16.46 -6.75
CA GLU A 280 -23.79 -17.87 -7.07
C GLU A 280 -22.93 -18.81 -6.22
N ARG A 281 -21.63 -18.50 -6.04
CA ARG A 281 -20.72 -19.26 -5.17
C ARG A 281 -21.15 -19.26 -3.69
N ILE A 282 -21.61 -18.13 -3.16
CA ILE A 282 -22.09 -18.00 -1.78
C ILE A 282 -23.39 -18.79 -1.58
N GLU A 283 -24.36 -18.65 -2.49
CA GLU A 283 -25.66 -19.33 -2.40
C GLU A 283 -25.54 -20.84 -2.64
N ALA A 284 -24.68 -21.28 -3.57
CA ALA A 284 -24.38 -22.70 -3.78
C ALA A 284 -23.67 -23.36 -2.59
N ALA A 285 -22.95 -22.59 -1.77
CA ALA A 285 -22.38 -23.05 -0.50
C ALA A 285 -23.41 -23.10 0.64
N GLY A 286 -24.67 -22.68 0.41
CA GLY A 286 -25.72 -22.58 1.43
C GLY A 286 -25.72 -21.27 2.22
N GLY A 287 -24.94 -20.27 1.78
CA GLY A 287 -24.93 -18.93 2.36
C GLY A 287 -25.98 -18.03 1.72
N TRP A 288 -25.95 -16.75 2.09
CA TRP A 288 -26.82 -15.71 1.53
C TRP A 288 -26.15 -14.34 1.62
N VAL A 289 -26.61 -13.40 0.79
CA VAL A 289 -26.14 -12.01 0.76
C VAL A 289 -27.25 -11.05 1.19
N ILE A 290 -27.02 -10.27 2.25
CA ILE A 290 -27.98 -9.26 2.74
C ILE A 290 -27.55 -7.87 2.30
N LYS A 291 -28.48 -7.10 1.76
CA LYS A 291 -28.28 -5.66 1.50
C LYS A 291 -28.49 -4.84 2.79
N TRP A 292 -27.44 -4.69 3.58
CA TRP A 292 -27.41 -3.93 4.83
C TRP A 292 -26.16 -3.03 4.87
N ASN A 293 -26.32 -1.73 4.59
CA ASN A 293 -25.21 -0.76 4.45
C ASN A 293 -24.08 -1.31 3.52
N GLY A 294 -24.44 -1.55 2.26
CA GLY A 294 -23.69 -2.39 1.31
C GLY A 294 -24.40 -3.73 1.10
N HIS A 295 -23.88 -4.56 0.20
CA HIS A 295 -24.23 -5.99 0.18
C HIS A 295 -23.20 -6.77 0.99
N ARG A 296 -23.65 -7.75 1.79
CA ARG A 296 -22.80 -8.42 2.79
C ARG A 296 -23.05 -9.91 2.88
N VAL A 297 -21.97 -10.70 2.92
CA VAL A 297 -22.01 -12.14 3.16
C VAL A 297 -22.56 -12.40 4.56
N LEU A 298 -23.66 -13.17 4.64
CA LEU A 298 -24.47 -13.39 5.84
C LEU A 298 -24.96 -12.11 6.56
N GLY A 299 -24.87 -10.94 5.92
CA GLY A 299 -25.10 -9.63 6.56
C GLY A 299 -23.89 -9.04 7.30
N VAL A 300 -22.75 -9.73 7.34
CA VAL A 300 -21.54 -9.35 8.09
C VAL A 300 -20.52 -8.62 7.20
N LEU A 301 -19.83 -9.36 6.32
CA LEU A 301 -18.64 -8.86 5.61
C LEU A 301 -19.00 -8.28 4.24
N ALA A 302 -18.41 -7.13 3.88
CA ALA A 302 -18.69 -6.40 2.64
C ALA A 302 -17.87 -6.85 1.43
N THR A 303 -16.89 -7.73 1.62
CA THR A 303 -16.22 -8.50 0.57
C THR A 303 -16.63 -9.97 0.65
N SER A 304 -16.59 -10.68 -0.49
CA SER A 304 -16.85 -12.12 -0.59
C SER A 304 -15.60 -13.00 -0.51
N ARG A 305 -14.38 -12.41 -0.51
CA ARG A 305 -13.11 -13.14 -0.37
C ARG A 305 -12.10 -12.37 0.48
N SER A 306 -11.36 -13.08 1.33
CA SER A 306 -10.36 -12.52 2.23
C SER A 306 -9.44 -13.62 2.78
N ILE A 307 -8.30 -13.22 3.33
CA ILE A 307 -7.46 -14.05 4.19
C ILE A 307 -7.95 -13.85 5.64
N GLY A 308 -8.02 -14.92 6.45
CA GLY A 308 -8.63 -14.88 7.78
C GLY A 308 -10.11 -15.29 7.74
N ASP A 309 -10.97 -14.60 8.50
CA ASP A 309 -12.43 -14.81 8.54
C ASP A 309 -12.88 -16.27 8.74
N GLY A 310 -12.17 -17.02 9.60
CA GLY A 310 -12.42 -18.44 9.87
C GLY A 310 -13.89 -18.81 10.11
N CYS A 311 -14.66 -17.96 10.80
CA CYS A 311 -16.08 -18.22 11.07
C CYS A 311 -17.03 -17.95 9.89
N LEU A 312 -16.57 -17.32 8.80
CA LEU A 312 -17.35 -17.06 7.58
C LEU A 312 -17.01 -18.02 6.43
N LYS A 313 -16.07 -18.95 6.63
CA LYS A 313 -15.79 -20.04 5.69
C LYS A 313 -16.95 -21.06 5.72
N PRO A 314 -17.38 -21.63 4.59
CA PRO A 314 -16.79 -21.54 3.24
C PRO A 314 -17.32 -20.36 2.39
N PHE A 315 -18.25 -19.55 2.90
CA PHE A 315 -18.88 -18.47 2.14
C PHE A 315 -17.88 -17.39 1.72
N VAL A 316 -17.00 -17.01 2.65
CA VAL A 316 -15.81 -16.20 2.38
C VAL A 316 -14.63 -17.14 2.17
N THR A 317 -13.96 -17.02 1.02
CA THR A 317 -12.79 -17.85 0.66
C THR A 317 -11.53 -17.01 0.50
N SER A 318 -10.37 -17.62 0.72
CA SER A 318 -9.04 -17.02 0.52
C SER A 318 -8.50 -17.18 -0.91
N THR A 319 -9.23 -17.86 -1.79
CA THR A 319 -8.81 -18.13 -3.18
C THR A 319 -8.67 -16.83 -4.01
N PRO A 320 -7.45 -16.47 -4.45
CA PRO A 320 -7.23 -15.24 -5.20
C PRO A 320 -7.63 -15.37 -6.67
N GLU A 321 -8.01 -14.26 -7.29
CA GLU A 321 -8.06 -14.11 -8.75
C GLU A 321 -6.69 -13.65 -9.26
N VAL A 322 -6.08 -14.47 -10.13
CA VAL A 322 -4.68 -14.30 -10.58
C VAL A 322 -4.63 -13.92 -12.05
N ARG A 323 -3.97 -12.81 -12.37
CA ARG A 323 -3.78 -12.32 -13.73
C ARG A 323 -2.30 -12.11 -14.04
N VAL A 324 -1.78 -12.94 -14.94
CA VAL A 324 -0.46 -12.74 -15.56
C VAL A 324 -0.61 -11.84 -16.78
N SER A 325 0.26 -10.84 -16.91
CA SER A 325 0.34 -9.94 -18.05
C SER A 325 1.80 -9.76 -18.47
N GLU A 326 2.06 -9.72 -19.77
CA GLU A 326 3.36 -9.30 -20.30
C GLU A 326 3.46 -7.77 -20.32
N LEU A 327 4.62 -7.28 -19.89
CA LEU A 327 4.95 -5.86 -19.85
C LEU A 327 5.55 -5.43 -21.18
N ASN A 328 5.08 -4.28 -21.69
CA ASN A 328 5.51 -3.73 -22.96
C ASN A 328 5.68 -2.22 -22.86
N ASN A 329 6.33 -1.60 -23.84
CA ASN A 329 6.67 -0.16 -23.87
C ASN A 329 5.47 0.81 -23.77
N GLY A 330 4.22 0.33 -23.82
CA GLY A 330 3.02 1.12 -23.51
C GLY A 330 2.70 1.21 -22.01
N ASP A 331 3.29 0.38 -21.15
CA ASP A 331 3.02 0.35 -19.71
C ASP A 331 3.71 1.51 -18.99
N GLU A 332 2.92 2.45 -18.47
CA GLU A 332 3.45 3.66 -17.81
C GLU A 332 3.68 3.43 -16.32
N PHE A 333 2.68 2.88 -15.62
CA PHE A 333 2.72 2.64 -14.17
C PHE A 333 1.58 1.71 -13.71
N LEU A 334 1.77 1.11 -12.54
CA LEU A 334 0.76 0.35 -11.79
C LEU A 334 0.33 1.13 -10.53
N ILE A 335 -0.95 1.06 -10.19
CA ILE A 335 -1.51 1.50 -8.91
C ILE A 335 -2.05 0.26 -8.17
N LEU A 336 -1.73 0.10 -6.88
CA LEU A 336 -2.45 -0.78 -5.95
C LEU A 336 -3.01 0.09 -4.81
N ALA A 337 -4.24 -0.15 -4.36
CA ALA A 337 -4.78 0.54 -3.18
C ALA A 337 -5.96 -0.20 -2.51
N SER A 338 -6.20 0.14 -1.24
CA SER A 338 -7.38 -0.22 -0.44
C SER A 338 -8.65 0.50 -0.93
N ASP A 339 -9.83 0.07 -0.49
CA ASP A 339 -11.10 0.60 -1.01
C ASP A 339 -11.31 2.08 -0.64
N GLY A 340 -10.70 2.55 0.45
CA GLY A 340 -10.64 3.95 0.86
C GLY A 340 -10.04 4.93 -0.17
N LEU A 341 -9.37 4.45 -1.22
CA LEU A 341 -9.13 5.22 -2.45
C LEU A 341 -10.26 5.03 -3.48
N TRP A 342 -10.57 3.78 -3.82
CA TRP A 342 -11.38 3.40 -4.98
C TRP A 342 -12.87 3.76 -4.86
N ASP A 343 -13.42 3.79 -3.64
CA ASP A 343 -14.81 4.22 -3.37
C ASP A 343 -15.08 5.68 -3.75
N VAL A 344 -14.03 6.51 -3.83
CA VAL A 344 -14.13 7.94 -4.15
C VAL A 344 -13.26 8.38 -5.33
N VAL A 345 -12.43 7.51 -5.90
CA VAL A 345 -11.59 7.79 -7.08
C VAL A 345 -11.70 6.66 -8.11
N SER A 346 -12.31 6.94 -9.26
CA SER A 346 -12.36 5.97 -10.37
C SER A 346 -10.97 5.74 -10.97
N ASN A 347 -10.80 4.58 -11.61
CA ASN A 347 -9.57 4.11 -12.24
C ASN A 347 -8.97 5.18 -13.19
N GLU A 348 -9.80 5.82 -14.00
CA GLU A 348 -9.42 6.82 -15.00
C GLU A 348 -8.93 8.12 -14.34
N VAL A 349 -9.58 8.53 -13.24
CA VAL A 349 -9.15 9.69 -12.46
C VAL A 349 -7.84 9.40 -11.74
N ALA A 350 -7.68 8.21 -11.16
CA ALA A 350 -6.46 7.80 -10.48
C ALA A 350 -5.27 7.81 -11.46
N CYS A 351 -5.38 7.11 -12.60
CA CYS A 351 -4.38 7.17 -13.66
C CYS A 351 -4.15 8.61 -14.16
N GLY A 352 -5.21 9.41 -14.35
CA GLY A 352 -5.12 10.81 -14.74
C GLY A 352 -4.40 11.72 -13.73
N VAL A 353 -4.42 11.40 -12.42
CA VAL A 353 -3.62 12.10 -11.39
C VAL A 353 -2.17 11.64 -11.44
N VAL A 354 -1.91 10.33 -11.37
CA VAL A 354 -0.55 9.77 -11.37
C VAL A 354 0.22 10.19 -12.62
N ARG A 355 -0.39 10.06 -13.80
CA ARG A 355 0.19 10.48 -15.08
C ARG A 355 0.55 11.97 -15.10
N ARG A 356 -0.25 12.84 -14.49
CA ARG A 356 0.13 14.26 -14.35
C ARG A 356 1.35 14.42 -13.45
N CYS A 357 1.39 13.84 -12.26
CA CYS A 357 2.56 13.93 -11.37
C CYS A 357 3.84 13.37 -12.02
N LEU A 358 3.74 12.23 -12.72
CA LEU A 358 4.85 11.54 -13.35
C LEU A 358 5.43 12.27 -14.58
N TYR A 359 4.65 13.08 -15.30
CA TYR A 359 5.07 13.77 -16.53
C TYR A 359 5.17 15.33 -16.44
N SER A 360 4.65 15.98 -15.40
CA SER A 360 4.53 17.46 -15.32
C SER A 360 5.84 18.28 -15.25
N GLN A 361 7.02 17.67 -15.38
CA GLN A 361 8.31 18.36 -15.31
C GLN A 361 9.11 18.43 -16.63
N MET A 362 8.55 17.99 -17.76
CA MET A 362 9.27 18.01 -19.06
C MET A 362 9.57 19.42 -19.62
N THR A 363 9.19 20.49 -18.91
CA THR A 363 9.30 21.90 -19.36
C THR A 363 10.28 22.78 -18.57
N LYS A 364 10.91 22.32 -17.47
CA LYS A 364 11.88 23.15 -16.71
C LYS A 364 13.15 22.41 -16.26
N ARG A 365 14.23 22.67 -17.02
CA ARG A 365 15.66 22.42 -16.75
C ARG A 365 16.13 20.96 -16.79
N LYS A 366 17.03 20.66 -17.73
CA LYS A 366 17.91 19.48 -17.68
C LYS A 366 18.91 19.63 -16.53
N SER A 367 18.94 18.68 -15.61
CA SER A 367 20.07 18.43 -14.69
C SER A 367 20.20 16.92 -14.43
N SER A 368 21.41 16.47 -14.15
CA SER A 368 21.86 15.08 -14.34
C SER A 368 21.61 14.14 -13.14
N LEU A 369 20.39 14.16 -12.57
CA LEU A 369 20.01 13.37 -11.38
C LEU A 369 18.70 12.57 -11.57
N GLN A 370 18.62 11.80 -12.65
CA GLN A 370 17.38 11.11 -13.07
C GLN A 370 16.80 10.13 -12.03
N PHE A 371 17.65 9.35 -11.33
CA PHE A 371 17.17 8.32 -10.39
C PHE A 371 16.56 8.89 -9.09
N VAL A 372 17.06 10.04 -8.61
CA VAL A 372 16.56 10.68 -7.37
C VAL A 372 15.24 11.43 -7.61
N ASP A 373 14.93 11.74 -8.87
CA ASP A 373 13.70 12.42 -9.30
C ASP A 373 12.56 11.41 -9.56
N GLY A 374 12.88 10.14 -9.86
CA GLY A 374 11.89 9.06 -10.05
C GLY A 374 10.98 8.84 -8.85
N ASN A 375 11.53 8.36 -7.72
CA ASN A 375 10.74 8.04 -6.52
C ASN A 375 9.96 9.27 -6.05
N ARG A 376 10.57 10.45 -6.06
CA ARG A 376 9.93 11.73 -5.66
C ARG A 376 8.69 12.09 -6.49
N ARG A 377 8.60 11.65 -7.74
CA ARG A 377 7.40 11.81 -8.57
C ARG A 377 6.32 10.78 -8.25
N ALA A 378 6.70 9.55 -7.91
CA ALA A 378 5.78 8.51 -7.48
C ALA A 378 5.24 8.77 -6.06
N GLU A 379 6.09 9.23 -5.14
CA GLU A 379 5.73 9.79 -3.82
C GLU A 379 4.72 10.95 -3.96
N ALA A 380 5.00 11.91 -4.85
CA ALA A 380 4.06 12.99 -5.15
C ALA A 380 2.77 12.50 -5.82
N ALA A 381 2.80 11.38 -6.55
CA ALA A 381 1.61 10.77 -7.14
C ALA A 381 0.71 10.13 -6.08
N VAL A 382 1.26 9.34 -5.16
CA VAL A 382 0.47 8.74 -4.05
C VAL A 382 -0.06 9.82 -3.09
N ALA A 383 0.72 10.86 -2.79
CA ALA A 383 0.26 11.99 -1.98
C ALA A 383 -0.96 12.68 -2.62
N MET A 384 -0.91 12.98 -3.92
CA MET A 384 -2.02 13.60 -4.63
C MET A 384 -3.26 12.68 -4.76
N LEU A 385 -3.09 11.35 -4.79
CA LEU A 385 -4.22 10.40 -4.74
C LEU A 385 -4.88 10.38 -3.36
N VAL A 386 -4.09 10.30 -2.29
CA VAL A 386 -4.59 10.29 -0.90
C VAL A 386 -5.26 11.62 -0.54
N GLU A 387 -4.66 12.76 -0.89
CA GLU A 387 -5.31 14.07 -0.73
C GLU A 387 -6.63 14.17 -1.48
N LEU A 388 -6.71 13.64 -2.72
CA LEU A 388 -7.94 13.62 -3.50
C LEU A 388 -9.03 12.75 -2.84
N ALA A 389 -8.67 11.60 -2.28
CA ALA A 389 -9.60 10.72 -1.58
C ALA A 389 -10.15 11.37 -0.29
N ILE A 390 -9.28 11.98 0.53
CA ILE A 390 -9.69 12.76 1.71
C ILE A 390 -10.63 13.90 1.30
N ALA A 391 -10.30 14.64 0.25
CA ALA A 391 -11.06 15.79 -0.25
C ALA A 391 -12.42 15.41 -0.86
N ARG A 392 -12.54 14.21 -1.43
CA ARG A 392 -13.80 13.65 -1.94
C ARG A 392 -14.66 12.98 -0.87
N GLY A 393 -14.14 12.82 0.34
CA GLY A 393 -14.92 12.37 1.49
C GLY A 393 -14.74 10.91 1.89
N SER A 394 -13.66 10.23 1.48
CA SER A 394 -13.31 8.91 2.03
C SER A 394 -13.28 8.95 3.56
N GLN A 395 -13.99 8.05 4.22
CA GLN A 395 -14.03 7.98 5.70
C GLN A 395 -13.03 6.96 6.26
N ASP A 396 -12.26 6.32 5.39
CA ASP A 396 -11.57 5.08 5.73
C ASP A 396 -10.07 5.26 6.01
N ASN A 397 -9.36 4.16 6.25
CA ASN A 397 -7.93 4.11 6.00
C ASN A 397 -7.67 4.27 4.48
N ILE A 398 -6.48 4.74 4.11
CA ILE A 398 -6.15 4.97 2.70
C ILE A 398 -4.69 4.57 2.46
N SER A 399 -4.50 3.44 1.78
CA SER A 399 -3.20 2.91 1.39
C SER A 399 -3.08 2.83 -0.12
N VAL A 400 -1.99 3.39 -0.64
CA VAL A 400 -1.73 3.51 -2.08
C VAL A 400 -0.26 3.24 -2.37
N ILE A 401 -0.01 2.35 -3.33
CA ILE A 401 1.30 2.08 -3.93
C ILE A 401 1.22 2.45 -5.41
N VAL A 402 2.20 3.20 -5.92
CA VAL A 402 2.40 3.49 -7.34
C VAL A 402 3.78 2.98 -7.76
N VAL A 403 3.84 2.17 -8.81
CA VAL A 403 5.09 1.65 -9.40
C VAL A 403 5.25 2.25 -10.80
N ASP A 404 6.34 2.97 -11.05
CA ASP A 404 6.62 3.68 -12.31
C ASP A 404 7.54 2.83 -13.20
N PHE A 405 6.99 2.30 -14.29
CA PHE A 405 7.69 1.36 -15.17
C PHE A 405 8.61 2.07 -16.18
N ARG A 406 8.45 3.38 -16.41
CA ARG A 406 9.11 4.13 -17.50
C ARG A 406 10.64 4.21 -17.38
N ASN A 407 11.19 3.94 -16.20
CA ASN A 407 12.63 3.88 -15.93
C ASN A 407 13.12 2.46 -15.56
N SER A 408 12.22 1.48 -15.53
CA SER A 408 12.52 0.09 -15.15
C SER A 408 13.19 -0.68 -16.28
N THR A 409 13.83 -1.81 -15.93
CA THR A 409 14.35 -2.79 -16.89
C THR A 409 13.43 -4.01 -17.00
N TYR A 410 12.11 -3.78 -16.97
CA TYR A 410 11.08 -4.82 -17.11
C TYR A 410 10.66 -5.12 -18.56
N HIS A 411 11.29 -4.46 -19.54
CA HIS A 411 11.02 -4.59 -20.98
C HIS A 411 12.25 -5.09 -21.73
#